data_AF-A0A6G2DGN1-F1
#
_entry.id   AF-A0A6G2DGN1-F1
#
_cell.length_a   1.000
_cell.length_b   1.000
_cell.length_c   1.000
_cell.angle_alpha   90.00
_cell.angle_beta   90.00
_cell.angle_gamma   90.00
#
_symmetry.space_group_name_H-M   'P 1'
#
loop_
_entity.id
_entity.type
_entity.pdbx_description
1 polymer ?
#
loop_
_entity_poly.entity_id
_entity_poly.type
_entity_poly.pdbx_seq_one_letter_code
_entity_poly.pdbx_strand_id
1 'polypeptide(L)' 'YLDVTFKENFINSQVIEYNVTGKEYIFTPEAFVSDYTAITNNVLSDLQNVTLNSEATKKVLGAANDAALDNLYLDRQ' A
#
# COMPACT_ATOMS: atom_id res chain seq x y z
N TYR A 1 9.39 -6.18 18.51
CA TYR A 1 9.73 -6.57 17.13
C TYR A 1 10.75 -7.70 17.19
N LEU A 2 10.71 -8.63 16.23
CA LEU A 2 11.75 -9.65 16.10
C LEU A 2 12.80 -9.14 15.12
N ASP A 3 14.07 -9.22 15.48
CA ASP A 3 15.16 -8.89 14.58
C ASP A 3 15.34 -10.02 13.57
N VAL A 4 15.39 -9.66 12.29
CA VAL A 4 15.51 -10.58 11.17
C VAL A 4 16.65 -10.18 10.25
N THR A 5 17.36 -11.16 9.71
CA THR A 5 18.42 -10.95 8.72
C THR A 5 18.10 -11.67 7.42
N PHE A 6 18.38 -11.04 6.29
CA PHE A 6 18.17 -11.64 4.97
C PHE A 6 18.92 -12.97 4.87
N LYS A 7 18.22 -14.03 4.45
CA LYS A 7 18.80 -15.35 4.24
C LYS A 7 18.99 -15.61 2.76
N GLU A 8 17.90 -15.73 2.02
CA GLU A 8 17.93 -16.07 0.59
C GLU A 8 16.64 -15.71 -0.14
N ASN A 9 16.75 -15.66 -1.48
CA ASN A 9 15.60 -15.63 -2.39
C ASN A 9 15.37 -17.03 -2.92
N PHE A 10 14.15 -17.53 -2.83
CA PHE A 10 13.80 -18.80 -3.46
C PHE A 10 13.74 -18.65 -4.98
N ILE A 11 14.60 -19.40 -5.67
CA ILE A 11 14.69 -19.41 -7.12
C ILE A 11 13.30 -19.74 -7.72
N ASN A 12 12.82 -18.88 -8.62
CA ASN A 12 11.53 -18.97 -9.33
C ASN A 12 10.25 -18.76 -8.51
N SER A 13 10.28 -18.28 -7.26
CA SER A 13 9.06 -18.19 -6.44
C SER A 13 8.66 -16.80 -5.93
N GLN A 14 9.40 -15.73 -6.21
CA GLN A 14 9.16 -14.39 -5.61
C GLN A 14 9.08 -14.43 -4.07
N VAL A 15 9.54 -15.50 -3.43
CA VAL A 15 9.55 -15.67 -1.97
C VAL A 15 10.94 -15.33 -1.45
N ILE A 16 10.97 -14.56 -0.35
CA ILE A 16 12.20 -14.24 0.39
C ILE A 16 12.13 -14.87 1.77
N GLU A 17 13.24 -15.45 2.21
CA GLU A 17 13.40 -15.95 3.56
C GLU A 17 14.35 -15.06 4.38
N TYR A 18 14.04 -14.99 5.67
CA TYR A 18 14.86 -14.33 6.69
C TYR A 18 15.13 -15.28 7.85
N ASN A 19 16.31 -15.17 8.45
CA ASN A 19 16.61 -15.82 9.73
C ASN A 19 16.11 -14.93 10.88
N VAL A 20 15.56 -15.53 11.93
CA VAL A 20 15.22 -14.82 13.18
C VAL A 20 16.41 -14.86 14.13
N THR A 21 16.90 -13.71 14.58
CA THR A 21 18.10 -13.64 15.43
C THR A 21 17.93 -14.43 16.73
N GLY A 22 18.92 -15.28 17.04
CA GLY A 22 18.96 -16.08 18.26
C GLY A 22 17.97 -17.25 18.30
N LYS A 23 17.33 -17.58 17.17
CA LYS A 23 16.38 -18.68 17.04
C LYS A 23 16.64 -19.47 15.76
N GLU A 24 16.24 -20.73 15.72
CA GLU A 24 16.29 -21.55 14.50
C GLU A 24 15.04 -21.38 13.63
N TYR A 25 14.35 -20.23 13.75
CA TYR A 25 13.13 -19.95 12.99
C TYR A 25 13.45 -19.28 11.67
N ILE A 26 12.69 -19.66 10.65
CA ILE A 26 12.64 -18.99 9.36
C ILE A 26 11.38 -18.12 9.31
N PHE A 27 11.55 -16.90 8.82
CA PHE A 27 10.46 -15.99 8.55
C PHE A 27 10.34 -15.75 7.04
N THR A 28 9.11 -15.90 6.54
CA THR A 28 8.73 -15.60 5.17
C THR A 28 7.60 -14.57 5.23
N PRO A 29 7.74 -13.39 4.60
CA PRO A 29 6.64 -12.44 4.49
C PRO A 29 5.42 -13.07 3.79
N GLU A 30 4.20 -12.69 4.19
CA GLU A 30 2.95 -13.14 3.55
C GLU A 30 2.68 -12.43 2.20
N ALA A 31 3.73 -11.93 1.55
CA ALA A 31 3.66 -11.25 0.27
C ALA A 31 4.79 -11.73 -0.62
N PHE A 32 4.46 -11.94 -1.90
CA PHE A 32 5.47 -12.13 -2.93
C PHE A 32 6.22 -10.83 -3.17
N VAL A 33 7.51 -10.92 -3.42
CA VAL A 33 8.33 -9.82 -3.90
C VAL A 33 8.10 -9.66 -5.39
N SER A 34 6.97 -9.00 -5.67
CA SER A 34 6.57 -8.65 -7.02
C SER A 34 7.09 -7.27 -7.41
N ASP A 35 7.49 -7.13 -8.67
CA ASP A 35 7.79 -5.84 -9.25
C ASP A 35 6.47 -5.08 -9.51
N TYR A 36 6.17 -4.12 -8.63
CA TYR A 36 4.99 -3.27 -8.74
C TYR A 36 5.18 -2.08 -9.69
N THR A 37 6.33 -1.94 -10.36
CA THR A 37 6.60 -0.80 -11.25
C THR A 37 5.57 -0.68 -12.37
N ALA A 38 5.16 -1.80 -12.97
CA ALA A 38 4.14 -1.79 -14.03
C ALA A 38 2.79 -1.27 -13.52
N ILE A 39 2.35 -1.72 -12.35
CA ILE A 39 1.10 -1.27 -11.73
C ILE A 39 1.21 0.21 -11.34
N THR A 40 2.31 0.58 -10.68
CA THR A 40 2.57 1.94 -10.21
C THR A 40 2.57 2.92 -11.38
N ASN A 41 3.26 2.62 -12.47
CA ASN A 41 3.31 3.48 -13.66
C ASN A 41 1.93 3.64 -14.31
N ASN A 42 1.06 2.64 -14.21
CA ASN A 42 -0.28 2.69 -14.80
C ASN A 42 -1.29 3.48 -13.94
N VAL A 43 -1.13 3.52 -12.61
CA VAL A 43 -2.15 4.10 -11.71
C VAL A 43 -1.71 5.36 -10.99
N LEU A 44 -0.40 5.62 -10.86
CA LEU A 44 0.12 6.71 -10.03
C LEU A 44 -0.36 8.08 -10.52
N SER A 45 -0.27 8.33 -11.82
CA SER A 45 -0.72 9.60 -12.41
C SER A 45 -2.21 9.82 -12.14
N ASP A 46 -3.04 8.80 -12.34
CA ASP A 46 -4.49 8.92 -12.15
C ASP A 46 -4.83 9.19 -10.69
N LEU A 47 -4.18 8.49 -9.75
CA LEU A 47 -4.39 8.68 -8.32
C LEU A 47 -3.91 10.05 -7.84
N GLN A 48 -2.80 10.57 -8.37
CA GLN A 48 -2.27 11.89 -8.00
C GLN A 48 -3.15 13.06 -8.46
N ASN A 49 -3.96 12.85 -9.51
CA ASN A 49 -4.86 13.88 -10.03
C ASN A 49 -6.24 13.89 -9.34
N VAL A 50 -6.49 12.99 -8.38
CA VAL A 50 -7.75 12.98 -7.63
C VAL A 50 -7.83 14.22 -6.73
N THR A 51 -8.89 15.01 -6.89
CA THR A 51 -9.15 16.20 -6.06
C THR A 51 -10.30 15.92 -5.09
N LEU A 52 -10.15 16.33 -3.83
CA LEU A 52 -11.11 16.07 -2.76
C LEU A 52 -12.51 16.65 -3.07
N ASN A 53 -12.59 17.86 -3.61
CA ASN A 53 -13.85 18.54 -3.92
C ASN A 53 -14.43 18.22 -5.32
N SER A 54 -13.88 17.23 -6.02
CA SER A 54 -14.42 16.82 -7.32
C SER A 54 -15.78 16.14 -7.19
N GLU A 55 -16.61 16.23 -8.23
CA GLU A 55 -17.91 15.55 -8.27
C GLU A 55 -17.79 14.02 -8.17
N ALA A 56 -16.72 13.45 -8.71
CA ALA A 56 -16.43 12.03 -8.58
C ALA A 56 -16.17 11.63 -7.12
N THR A 57 -15.37 12.42 -6.39
CA THR A 57 -15.08 12.19 -4.96
C THR A 57 -16.35 12.35 -4.11
N LYS A 58 -17.16 13.39 -4.36
CA LYS A 58 -18.47 13.59 -3.69
C LYS A 58 -19.38 12.39 -3.86
N LYS A 59 -19.48 11.86 -5.08
CA LYS A 59 -20.31 10.69 -5.39
C LYS A 59 -19.84 9.44 -4.64
N VAL A 60 -18.53 9.20 -4.55
CA VAL A 60 -17.96 8.07 -3.80
C VAL A 60 -18.23 8.20 -2.30
N LEU A 61 -18.11 9.41 -1.75
CA LEU A 61 -18.30 9.69 -0.33
C LEU A 61 -19.78 9.87 0.07
N GLY A 62 -20.70 9.88 -0.89
CA GLY A 62 -22.11 10.18 -0.64
C GLY A 62 -22.37 11.63 -0.18
N ALA A 63 -21.45 12.54 -0.47
CA ALA A 63 -21.57 13.95 -0.13
C ALA A 63 -22.42 14.69 -1.18
N ALA A 64 -23.44 15.41 -0.72
CA ALA A 64 -24.32 16.16 -1.62
C ALA A 64 -23.71 17.47 -2.13
N ASN A 65 -22.75 18.05 -1.41
CA ASN A 65 -22.07 19.30 -1.72
C ASN A 65 -20.78 19.45 -0.89
N ASP A 66 -20.04 20.55 -1.09
CA ASP A 66 -18.78 20.82 -0.40
C ASP A 66 -18.96 20.98 1.12
N ALA A 67 -20.06 21.57 1.59
CA ALA A 67 -20.33 21.69 3.03
C ALA A 67 -20.50 20.31 3.70
N ALA A 68 -21.04 19.32 2.99
CA ALA A 68 -21.09 17.95 3.46
C ALA A 68 -19.71 17.28 3.49
N LEU A 69 -18.79 17.64 2.58
CA LEU A 69 -17.40 17.20 2.61
C LEU A 69 -16.62 17.81 3.79
N ASP A 70 -16.80 19.10 4.06
CA ASP A 70 -16.13 19.80 5.17
C ASP A 70 -16.40 19.14 6.53
N ASN A 71 -17.61 18.61 6.71
CA ASN A 71 -18.00 17.87 7.92
C ASN A 71 -17.24 16.54 8.11
N LEU A 72 -16.58 16.02 7.07
CA LEU A 72 -15.76 14.82 7.14
C LEU A 72 -14.31 15.12 7.58
N TYR A 73 -13.90 16.39 7.57
CA TYR A 73 -12.58 16.85 8.03
C TYR A 73 -11.39 16.09 7.40
N LEU A 74 -11.54 15.61 6.17
CA LEU A 74 -10.54 14.78 5.47
C LEU A 74 -9.33 15.59 4.97
N ASP A 75 -9.46 16.91 4.94
CA ASP A 75 -8.45 17.87 4.50
C ASP A 75 -7.44 18.26 5.60
N ARG A 76 -7.60 17.72 6.82
CA ARG A 76 -6.81 18.09 8.00
C ARG A 76 -5.72 17.10 8.39
N GLN A 77 -5.31 16.18 7.49
CA GLN A 77 -4.26 15.19 7.75
C GLN A 77 -2.85 15.73 7.60
#